data_AF-A0A1C3H9H7-F1
#
_entry.id   AF-A0A1C3H9H7-F1
#
_cell.length_a   1.000
_cell.length_b   1.000
_cell.length_c   1.000
_cell.angle_alpha   90.00
_cell.angle_beta   90.00
_cell.angle_gamma   90.00
#
_symmetry.space_group_name_H-M   'P 1'
#
loop_
_entity.id
_entity.type
_entity.pdbx_description
1 polymer ?
#
loop_
_entity_poly.entity_id
_entity_poly.type
_entity_poly.pdbx_seq_one_letter_code
_entity_poly.pdbx_strand_id
1 'polypeptide(L)'
;MTLTTERLREIAEDGFLEHGDAKLMARELLADREAQPAMWVMSDDLTDEKIISTPAYPNRVEAEERTIGELTPLYTAPPAPAVPEAISTRQAIANMERHELCGSINVAYKHGWNDFRAAILAQPVSQGCKLPDNVREALTLALQAMEFMGDTLNNIDAVCTEDVEYVTPAFTAVRGLLEAAPEVTVPTTKINCWSCKKSMTTLQLMSSDGICPHCNAEIDTEDDDE
;
A
#
# COMPACT_ATOMS: atom_id res chain seq x y z
N MET A 1 37.47 2.71 11.29
CA MET A 1 36.87 1.38 11.53
C MET A 1 35.69 1.28 10.59
N THR A 2 35.68 0.32 9.66
CA THR A 2 34.66 0.23 8.60
C THR A 2 33.73 -0.92 8.93
N LEU A 3 32.43 -0.65 9.05
CA LEU A 3 31.44 -1.67 9.40
C LEU A 3 31.07 -2.47 8.14
N THR A 4 31.56 -3.70 8.01
CA THR A 4 31.28 -4.57 6.85
C THR A 4 29.89 -5.18 6.93
N THR A 5 29.37 -5.65 5.80
CA THR A 5 28.04 -6.28 5.72
C THR A 5 28.01 -7.58 6.50
N GLU A 6 29.12 -8.31 6.50
CA GLU A 6 29.32 -9.53 7.29
C GLU A 6 29.27 -9.22 8.79
N ARG A 7 29.91 -8.13 9.23
CA ARG A 7 29.86 -7.71 10.63
C ARG A 7 28.46 -7.24 11.05
N LEU A 8 27.70 -6.61 10.15
CA LEU A 8 26.29 -6.29 10.39
C LEU A 8 25.44 -7.55 10.51
N ARG A 9 25.68 -8.56 9.67
CA ARG A 9 24.97 -9.85 9.73
C ARG A 9 25.28 -10.58 11.04
N GLU A 10 26.55 -10.60 11.45
CA GLU A 10 26.97 -11.11 12.77
C GLU A 10 26.26 -10.37 13.92
N ILE A 11 26.17 -9.03 13.89
CA ILE A 11 25.45 -8.26 14.93
C ILE A 11 23.94 -8.55 14.91
N ALA A 12 23.35 -8.73 13.72
CA ALA A 12 21.94 -9.05 13.54
C ALA A 12 21.59 -10.49 13.97
N GLU A 13 22.57 -11.40 14.01
CA GLU A 13 22.39 -12.84 14.28
C GLU A 13 22.89 -13.25 15.68
N ASP A 14 24.09 -12.84 16.09
CA ASP A 14 24.89 -13.43 17.19
C ASP A 14 24.57 -12.86 18.59
N GLY A 15 23.76 -11.80 18.70
CA GLY A 15 23.16 -11.42 19.99
C GLY A 15 24.14 -11.23 21.16
N PHE A 16 25.32 -10.65 20.93
CA PHE A 16 26.27 -10.37 22.00
C PHE A 16 25.75 -9.22 22.90
N LEU A 17 25.10 -9.62 24.01
CA LEU A 17 24.76 -8.87 25.23
C LEU A 17 23.83 -7.64 25.11
N GLU A 18 22.62 -7.78 25.67
CA GLU A 18 21.70 -6.77 26.25
C GLU A 18 21.27 -5.52 25.46
N HIS A 19 21.52 -5.42 24.16
CA HIS A 19 21.07 -4.25 23.38
C HIS A 19 20.16 -4.63 22.22
N GLY A 20 18.84 -4.63 22.48
CA GLY A 20 17.82 -4.86 21.46
C GLY A 20 17.91 -3.88 20.28
N ASP A 21 18.19 -2.60 20.56
CA ASP A 21 18.24 -1.56 19.53
C ASP A 21 19.41 -1.73 18.56
N ALA A 22 20.56 -2.25 19.02
CA ALA A 22 21.72 -2.50 18.14
C ALA A 22 21.42 -3.57 17.09
N LYS A 23 20.61 -4.58 17.45
CA LYS A 23 20.17 -5.63 16.54
C LYS A 23 19.17 -5.11 15.51
N LEU A 24 18.25 -4.23 15.94
CA LEU A 24 17.31 -3.58 15.04
C LEU A 24 18.03 -2.67 14.05
N MET A 25 18.94 -1.82 14.55
CA MET A 25 19.77 -0.95 13.70
C MET A 25 20.61 -1.76 12.71
N ALA A 26 21.17 -2.91 13.12
CA ALA A 26 21.93 -3.76 12.21
C ALA A 26 21.07 -4.35 11.09
N ARG A 27 19.83 -4.73 11.38
CA ARG A 27 18.87 -5.24 10.37
C ARG A 27 18.39 -4.15 9.42
N GLU A 28 18.09 -2.96 9.94
CA GLU A 28 17.72 -1.80 9.12
C GLU A 28 18.88 -1.41 8.19
N LEU A 29 20.11 -1.34 8.70
CA LEU A 29 21.30 -1.06 7.87
C LEU A 29 21.59 -2.15 6.83
N LEU A 30 21.23 -3.41 7.09
CA LEU A 30 21.33 -4.48 6.10
C LEU A 30 20.28 -4.31 5.01
N ALA A 31 19.04 -4.02 5.38
CA ALA A 31 17.95 -3.75 4.43
C ALA A 31 18.27 -2.55 3.53
N ASP A 32 18.83 -1.47 4.09
CA ASP A 32 19.27 -0.29 3.34
C ASP A 32 20.41 -0.61 2.37
N ARG A 33 21.32 -1.52 2.73
CA ARG A 33 22.41 -1.97 1.85
C ARG A 33 21.95 -2.90 0.74
N GLU A 34 20.87 -3.65 0.97
CA GLU A 34 20.28 -4.57 0.01
C GLU A 34 19.22 -3.88 -0.89
N ALA A 35 18.92 -2.60 -0.63
CA ALA A 35 18.00 -1.81 -1.43
C ALA A 35 18.47 -1.76 -2.90
N GLN A 36 17.53 -2.01 -3.82
CA GLN A 36 17.78 -1.86 -5.25
C GLN A 36 17.49 -0.41 -5.68
N PRO A 37 18.26 0.14 -6.64
CA PRO A 37 17.97 1.46 -7.21
C PRO A 37 16.58 1.49 -7.83
N ALA A 38 15.82 2.54 -7.54
CA ALA A 38 14.51 2.77 -8.16
C ALA A 38 14.66 3.38 -9.56
N MET A 39 15.63 4.27 -9.73
CA MET A 39 15.87 5.00 -10.98
C MET A 39 17.37 5.26 -11.17
N TRP A 40 17.76 5.61 -12.39
CA TRP A 40 19.13 5.92 -12.79
C TRP A 40 19.17 7.28 -13.47
N VAL A 41 20.13 8.11 -13.11
CA VAL A 41 20.34 9.45 -13.68
C VAL A 41 21.80 9.65 -14.06
N MET A 42 22.05 10.58 -14.97
CA MET A 42 23.40 10.99 -15.33
C MET A 42 24.08 11.69 -14.14
N SER A 43 25.24 11.19 -13.72
CA SER A 43 26.01 11.75 -12.61
C SER A 43 26.44 13.20 -12.89
N ASP A 44 26.88 13.47 -14.13
CA ASP A 44 27.37 14.80 -14.52
C ASP A 44 26.26 15.85 -14.38
N ASP A 45 25.03 15.50 -14.77
CA ASP A 45 23.86 16.38 -14.69
C ASP A 45 23.52 16.77 -13.24
N LEU A 46 23.80 15.90 -12.26
CA LEU A 46 23.59 16.21 -10.84
C LEU A 46 24.62 17.21 -10.28
N THR A 47 25.78 17.34 -10.93
CA THR A 47 26.87 18.19 -10.47
C THR A 47 26.93 19.55 -11.16
N ASP A 48 26.31 19.69 -12.34
CA ASP A 48 26.24 20.94 -13.07
C ASP A 48 25.02 21.78 -12.63
N GLU A 49 25.27 22.85 -11.87
CA GLU A 49 24.24 23.80 -11.42
C GLU A 49 23.45 24.45 -12.56
N LYS A 50 23.94 24.40 -13.81
CA LYS A 50 23.23 24.94 -14.98
C LYS A 50 22.18 23.99 -15.53
N ILE A 51 22.25 22.71 -15.18
CA ILE A 51 21.30 21.70 -15.63
C ILE A 51 20.12 21.68 -14.66
N ILE A 52 18.99 22.24 -15.12
CA ILE A 52 17.76 22.35 -14.33
C ILE A 52 16.90 21.08 -14.33
N SER A 53 17.22 20.11 -15.18
CA SER A 53 16.47 18.86 -15.32
C SER A 53 17.34 17.78 -15.97
N THR A 54 17.45 16.62 -15.32
CA THR A 54 18.01 15.39 -15.89
C THR A 54 16.88 14.38 -16.12
N PRO A 55 16.85 13.70 -17.27
CA PRO A 55 16.03 12.50 -17.43
C PRO A 55 16.45 11.45 -16.41
N ALA A 56 15.47 10.67 -15.95
CA ALA A 56 15.70 9.61 -14.98
C ALA A 56 14.99 8.34 -15.45
N TYR A 57 15.73 7.22 -15.46
CA TYR A 57 15.33 6.00 -16.14
C TYR A 57 15.07 4.88 -15.12
N PRO A 58 13.98 4.10 -15.26
CA PRO A 58 13.67 3.02 -14.32
C PRO A 58 14.60 1.82 -14.49
N ASN A 59 15.20 1.65 -15.68
CA ASN A 59 16.07 0.53 -16.01
C ASN A 59 17.49 1.02 -16.32
N ARG A 60 18.49 0.34 -15.75
CA ARG A 60 19.91 0.65 -15.98
C ARG A 60 20.33 0.48 -17.44
N VAL A 61 19.89 -0.59 -18.10
CA VAL A 61 20.25 -0.89 -19.49
C VAL A 61 19.75 0.21 -20.41
N GLU A 62 18.50 0.63 -20.22
CA GLU A 62 17.92 1.74 -20.98
C GLU A 62 18.69 3.05 -20.72
N ALA A 63 19.05 3.31 -19.47
CA ALA A 63 19.85 4.48 -19.12
C ALA A 63 21.21 4.47 -19.85
N GLU A 64 21.91 3.33 -19.88
CA GLU A 64 23.20 3.17 -20.56
C GLU A 64 23.09 3.33 -22.08
N GLU A 65 21.99 2.91 -22.70
CA GLU A 65 21.76 3.10 -24.13
C GLU A 65 21.40 4.54 -24.50
N ARG A 66 20.73 5.25 -23.60
CA ARG A 66 20.19 6.61 -23.85
C ARG A 66 21.13 7.72 -23.44
N THR A 67 22.16 7.42 -22.65
CA THR A 67 23.04 8.43 -22.06
C THR A 67 24.51 8.12 -22.30
N ILE A 68 25.36 9.14 -22.26
CA ILE A 68 26.80 9.03 -22.45
C ILE A 68 27.46 9.61 -21.21
N GLY A 69 27.74 8.77 -20.22
CA GLY A 69 28.30 9.22 -18.94
C GLY A 69 28.20 8.16 -17.85
N GLU A 70 28.68 8.52 -16.66
CA GLU A 70 28.49 7.70 -15.46
C GLU A 70 27.04 7.85 -14.96
N LEU A 71 26.45 6.75 -14.52
CA LEU A 71 25.09 6.72 -13.98
C LEU A 71 25.12 6.67 -12.45
N THR A 72 24.38 7.58 -11.83
CA THR A 72 24.11 7.56 -10.39
C THR A 72 22.78 6.85 -10.12
N PRO A 73 22.76 5.82 -9.26
CA PRO A 73 21.51 5.21 -8.80
C PRO A 73 20.77 6.12 -7.84
N LEU A 74 19.47 6.30 -8.07
CA LEU A 74 18.54 6.94 -7.14
C LEU A 74 17.76 5.85 -6.40
N TYR A 75 17.85 5.87 -5.08
CA TYR A 75 17.12 4.98 -4.21
C TYR A 75 15.84 5.67 -3.73
N THR A 76 14.74 4.93 -3.65
CA THR A 76 13.58 5.39 -2.91
C THR A 76 13.95 5.42 -1.43
N ALA A 77 13.62 6.52 -0.74
CA ALA A 77 13.68 6.52 0.71
C ALA A 77 12.79 5.37 1.22
N PRO A 78 13.24 4.59 2.23
CA PRO A 78 12.38 3.60 2.87
C PRO A 78 11.09 4.30 3.31
N PRO A 79 9.94 3.88 2.79
CA PRO A 79 8.68 4.55 3.09
C PRO A 79 8.40 4.45 4.59
N ALA A 80 8.09 5.61 5.21
CA ALA A 80 7.87 5.70 6.64
C ALA A 80 6.72 4.75 7.03
N PRO A 81 6.91 3.89 8.04
CA PRO A 81 5.94 2.86 8.32
C PRO A 81 4.68 3.50 8.92
N ALA A 82 3.51 3.09 8.41
CA ALA A 82 2.23 3.70 8.79
C ALA A 82 1.92 3.40 10.26
N VAL A 83 2.02 4.43 11.10
CA VAL A 83 1.67 4.38 12.52
C VAL A 83 0.15 4.50 12.64
N PRO A 84 -0.57 3.50 13.20
CA PRO A 84 -1.99 3.64 13.50
C PRO A 84 -2.26 4.82 14.44
N GLU A 85 -3.34 5.57 14.19
CA GLU A 85 -3.67 6.83 14.87
C GLU A 85 -4.01 6.63 16.37
N ALA A 86 -4.59 5.48 16.74
CA ALA A 86 -4.81 5.05 18.13
C ALA A 86 -5.06 3.53 18.24
N ILE A 87 -4.79 2.94 19.42
CA ILE A 87 -5.17 1.57 19.78
C ILE A 87 -6.30 1.61 20.83
N SER A 88 -7.32 0.76 20.68
CA SER A 88 -8.42 0.70 21.66
C SER A 88 -8.02 -0.07 22.92
N THR A 89 -8.73 0.18 24.03
CA THR A 89 -8.52 -0.53 25.30
C THR A 89 -8.71 -2.04 25.17
N ARG A 90 -9.68 -2.50 24.38
CA ARG A 90 -9.88 -3.95 24.11
C ARG A 90 -8.71 -4.56 23.36
N GLN A 91 -8.16 -3.84 22.37
CA GLN A 91 -6.98 -4.30 21.61
C GLN A 91 -5.73 -4.36 22.49
N ALA A 92 -5.57 -3.39 23.40
CA ALA A 92 -4.48 -3.42 24.37
C ALA A 92 -4.58 -4.63 25.31
N ILE A 93 -5.78 -4.96 25.80
CA ILE A 93 -6.02 -6.14 26.66
C ILE A 93 -5.71 -7.43 25.91
N ALA A 94 -6.25 -7.60 24.69
CA ALA A 94 -5.99 -8.79 23.87
C ALA A 94 -4.50 -8.97 23.48
N ASN A 95 -3.74 -7.87 23.37
CA ASN A 95 -2.28 -7.94 23.20
C ASN A 95 -1.57 -8.33 24.49
N MET A 96 -1.97 -7.79 25.64
CA MET A 96 -1.40 -8.17 26.93
C MET A 96 -1.62 -9.66 27.26
N GLU A 97 -2.77 -10.22 26.88
CA GLU A 97 -3.09 -11.65 27.06
C GLU A 97 -2.20 -12.59 26.21
N ARG A 98 -1.57 -12.09 25.15
CA ARG A 98 -0.60 -12.84 24.34
C ARG A 98 0.78 -12.93 24.97
N HIS A 99 1.03 -12.21 26.06
CA HIS A 99 2.28 -12.26 26.80
C HIS A 99 2.10 -12.97 28.13
N GLU A 100 3.22 -13.44 28.70
CA GLU A 100 3.20 -13.99 30.06
C GLU A 100 2.66 -12.95 31.05
N LEU A 101 1.93 -13.41 32.07
CA LEU A 101 1.35 -12.58 33.13
C LEU A 101 2.39 -11.59 33.67
N CYS A 102 2.23 -10.32 33.31
CA CYS A 102 3.16 -9.30 33.72
C CYS A 102 2.82 -8.80 35.13
N GLY A 103 3.81 -8.76 36.03
CA GLY A 103 3.62 -8.32 37.41
C GLY A 103 3.57 -6.80 37.60
N SER A 104 3.69 -6.01 36.53
CA SER A 104 3.67 -4.54 36.62
C SER A 104 3.23 -3.87 35.32
N ILE A 105 2.61 -2.70 35.47
CA ILE A 105 2.18 -1.84 34.36
C ILE A 105 3.31 -1.47 33.39
N ASN A 106 4.54 -1.33 33.90
CA ASN A 106 5.71 -0.98 33.10
C ASN A 106 6.11 -2.12 32.14
N VAL A 107 5.94 -3.37 32.57
CA VAL A 107 6.24 -4.54 31.74
C VAL A 107 5.16 -4.70 30.65
N ALA A 108 3.88 -4.50 30.98
CA ALA A 108 2.80 -4.45 30.00
C ALA A 108 3.05 -3.40 28.90
N TYR A 109 3.42 -2.18 29.28
CA TYR A 109 3.70 -1.10 28.33
C TYR A 109 4.87 -1.43 27.41
N LYS A 110 5.97 -1.96 27.97
CA LYS A 110 7.15 -2.39 27.20
C LYS A 110 6.79 -3.41 26.12
N HIS A 111 5.99 -4.41 26.48
CA HIS A 111 5.58 -5.44 25.54
C HIS A 111 4.66 -4.88 24.45
N GLY A 112 3.63 -4.10 24.83
CA GLY A 112 2.72 -3.47 23.87
C GLY A 112 3.43 -2.56 22.87
N TRP A 113 4.42 -1.79 23.33
CA TRP A 113 5.26 -0.94 22.46
C TRP A 113 6.08 -1.75 21.46
N ASN A 114 6.70 -2.85 21.89
CA ASN A 114 7.53 -3.68 21.04
C ASN A 114 6.71 -4.43 19.97
N ASP A 115 5.53 -4.91 20.34
CA ASP A 115 4.59 -5.55 19.39
C ASP A 115 4.05 -4.56 18.37
N PHE A 116 3.69 -3.35 18.81
CA PHE A 116 3.25 -2.27 17.93
C PHE A 116 4.36 -1.87 16.95
N ARG A 117 5.58 -1.67 17.44
CA ARG A 117 6.74 -1.38 16.60
C ARG A 117 7.01 -2.51 15.61
N ALA A 118 6.93 -3.77 16.04
CA ALA A 118 7.12 -4.93 15.15
C ALA A 118 6.04 -4.99 14.06
N ALA A 119 4.78 -4.71 14.40
CA ALA A 119 3.68 -4.69 13.43
C ALA A 119 3.83 -3.54 12.40
N ILE A 120 4.28 -2.37 12.84
CA ILE A 120 4.61 -1.22 11.99
C ILE A 120 5.73 -1.58 11.00
N LEU A 121 6.80 -2.22 11.48
CA LEU A 121 7.93 -2.64 10.65
C LEU A 121 7.60 -3.84 9.72
N ALA A 122 6.58 -4.64 10.05
CA ALA A 122 6.19 -5.81 9.28
C ALA A 122 5.16 -5.53 8.16
N GLN A 123 4.59 -4.32 8.08
CA GLN A 123 3.62 -3.99 7.04
C GLN A 123 4.31 -3.87 5.66
N PRO A 124 3.88 -4.63 4.63
CA PRO A 124 4.41 -4.49 3.28
C PRO A 124 4.02 -3.13 2.71
N VAL A 125 4.99 -2.44 2.11
CA VAL A 125 4.83 -1.04 1.74
C VAL A 125 4.27 -0.85 0.34
N SER A 126 3.14 -1.48 0.09
CA SER A 126 2.24 -1.12 -0.99
C SER A 126 0.96 -0.58 -0.37
N GLN A 127 0.98 0.70 0.00
CA GLN A 127 -0.28 1.41 0.10
C GLN A 127 -0.78 1.55 -1.35
N GLY A 128 -1.53 0.56 -1.80
CA GLY A 128 -2.21 0.59 -3.08
C GLY A 128 -3.03 1.87 -3.13
N CYS A 129 -2.69 2.77 -4.04
CA CYS A 129 -3.48 3.95 -4.32
C CYS A 129 -4.89 3.46 -4.68
N LYS A 130 -5.88 3.74 -3.83
CA LYS A 130 -7.27 3.44 -4.14
C LYS A 130 -7.66 4.35 -5.31
N LEU A 131 -7.88 3.77 -6.49
CA LEU A 131 -8.50 4.50 -7.59
C LEU A 131 -9.89 4.94 -7.12
N PRO A 132 -10.26 6.22 -7.25
CA PRO A 132 -11.60 6.67 -6.91
C PRO A 132 -12.63 6.01 -7.83
N ASP A 133 -13.82 5.73 -7.30
CA ASP A 133 -14.82 4.86 -7.95
C ASP A 133 -15.23 5.35 -9.35
N ASN A 134 -15.34 6.67 -9.53
CA ASN A 134 -15.62 7.28 -10.84
C ASN A 134 -14.53 7.00 -11.88
N VAL A 135 -13.27 6.92 -11.46
CA VAL A 135 -12.14 6.61 -12.35
C VAL A 135 -12.10 5.13 -12.67
N ARG A 136 -12.39 4.27 -11.69
CA ARG A 136 -12.52 2.82 -11.91
C ARG A 136 -13.63 2.52 -12.91
N GLU A 137 -14.82 3.07 -12.69
CA GLU A 137 -15.98 2.86 -13.57
C GLU A 137 -15.70 3.37 -14.99
N ALA A 138 -15.09 4.55 -15.13
CA ALA A 138 -14.70 5.09 -16.42
C ALA A 138 -13.69 4.18 -17.17
N LEU A 139 -12.71 3.62 -16.47
CA LEU A 139 -11.73 2.70 -17.05
C LEU A 139 -12.37 1.37 -17.46
N THR A 140 -13.29 0.84 -16.65
CA THR A 140 -14.05 -0.39 -16.99
C THR A 140 -14.90 -0.18 -18.25
N LEU A 141 -15.63 0.94 -18.34
CA LEU A 141 -16.43 1.27 -19.51
C LEU A 141 -15.56 1.51 -20.76
N ALA A 142 -14.41 2.17 -20.59
CA ALA A 142 -13.47 2.38 -21.68
C ALA A 142 -12.92 1.05 -22.22
N LEU A 143 -12.56 0.11 -21.34
CA LEU A 143 -12.13 -1.24 -21.73
C LEU A 143 -13.23 -1.97 -22.51
N GLN A 144 -14.46 -1.98 -22.01
CA GLN A 144 -15.59 -2.64 -22.69
C GLN A 144 -15.86 -2.04 -24.08
N ALA A 145 -15.82 -0.71 -24.21
CA ALA A 145 -16.01 -0.04 -25.48
C ALA A 145 -14.88 -0.37 -26.48
N MET A 146 -13.64 -0.45 -25.99
CA MET A 146 -12.49 -0.80 -26.81
C MET A 146 -12.47 -2.28 -27.23
N GLU A 147 -12.86 -3.21 -26.36
CA GLU A 147 -13.02 -4.62 -26.69
C GLU A 147 -14.09 -4.83 -27.77
N PHE A 148 -15.25 -4.18 -27.61
CA PHE A 148 -16.32 -4.19 -28.62
C PHE A 148 -15.85 -3.64 -29.98
N MET A 149 -15.05 -2.57 -29.96
CA MET A 149 -14.50 -1.98 -31.17
C MET A 149 -13.46 -2.91 -31.81
N GLY A 150 -12.60 -3.55 -31.00
CA GLY A 150 -11.64 -4.55 -31.46
C GLY A 150 -12.32 -5.75 -32.14
N ASP A 151 -13.38 -6.29 -31.54
CA ASP A 151 -14.18 -7.37 -32.14
C ASP A 151 -14.79 -6.94 -33.47
N THR A 152 -15.31 -5.71 -33.53
CA THR A 152 -15.89 -5.14 -34.75
C THR A 152 -14.83 -5.01 -35.85
N LEU A 153 -13.63 -4.51 -35.52
CA LEU A 153 -12.54 -4.33 -36.48
C LEU A 153 -11.95 -5.68 -36.95
N ASN A 154 -11.84 -6.66 -36.07
CA ASN A 154 -11.45 -8.03 -36.42
C ASN A 154 -12.45 -8.68 -37.38
N ASN A 155 -13.76 -8.45 -37.19
CA ASN A 155 -14.81 -8.99 -38.05
C ASN A 155 -14.79 -8.43 -39.48
N ILE A 156 -14.18 -7.26 -39.70
CA ILE A 156 -14.02 -6.64 -41.02
C ILE A 156 -12.60 -6.75 -41.57
N ASP A 157 -11.75 -7.57 -40.95
CA ASP A 157 -10.34 -7.79 -41.33
C ASP A 157 -9.53 -6.47 -41.41
N ALA A 158 -9.82 -5.54 -40.49
CA ALA A 158 -9.23 -4.20 -40.47
C ALA A 158 -8.12 -4.02 -39.41
N VAL A 159 -7.70 -5.10 -38.75
CA VAL A 159 -6.66 -5.09 -37.71
C VAL A 159 -5.53 -6.02 -38.14
N CYS A 160 -4.28 -5.52 -38.18
CA CYS A 160 -3.13 -6.37 -38.43
C CYS A 160 -2.48 -6.86 -37.14
N THR A 161 -1.55 -7.79 -37.26
CA THR A 161 -0.79 -8.33 -36.11
C THR A 161 0.01 -7.24 -35.37
N GLU A 162 0.53 -6.24 -36.08
CA GLU A 162 1.26 -5.14 -35.44
C GLU A 162 0.35 -4.25 -34.56
N ASP A 163 -0.90 -4.04 -34.96
CA ASP A 163 -1.87 -3.25 -34.18
C ASP A 163 -2.17 -3.92 -32.84
N VAL A 164 -2.33 -5.25 -32.84
CA VAL A 164 -2.58 -6.04 -31.64
C VAL A 164 -1.39 -5.99 -30.69
N GLU A 165 -0.18 -6.14 -31.19
CA GLU A 165 1.06 -6.06 -30.40
C GLU A 165 1.24 -4.68 -29.75
N TYR A 166 0.83 -3.61 -30.43
CA TYR A 166 0.92 -2.24 -29.92
C TYR A 166 -0.05 -1.97 -28.75
N VAL A 167 -1.29 -2.47 -28.84
CA VAL A 167 -2.33 -2.15 -27.86
C VAL A 167 -2.40 -3.13 -26.68
N THR A 168 -1.97 -4.38 -26.86
CA THR A 168 -2.05 -5.44 -25.83
C THR A 168 -1.36 -5.09 -24.51
N PRO A 169 -0.16 -4.45 -24.48
CA PRO A 169 0.48 -4.03 -23.24
C PRO A 169 -0.35 -3.00 -22.46
N ALA A 170 -0.99 -2.07 -23.17
CA ALA A 170 -1.84 -1.04 -22.56
C ALA A 170 -3.10 -1.67 -21.93
N PHE A 171 -3.78 -2.57 -22.64
CA PHE A 171 -4.94 -3.30 -22.12
C PHE A 171 -4.59 -4.15 -20.89
N THR A 172 -3.45 -4.83 -20.94
CA THR A 172 -2.97 -5.67 -19.84
C THR A 172 -2.65 -4.84 -18.59
N ALA A 173 -2.05 -3.67 -18.77
CA ALA A 173 -1.76 -2.75 -17.68
C ALA A 173 -3.05 -2.23 -16.99
N VAL A 174 -4.06 -1.82 -17.77
CA VAL A 174 -5.33 -1.33 -17.19
C VAL A 174 -6.09 -2.46 -16.48
N ARG A 175 -6.08 -3.67 -17.03
CA ARG A 175 -6.69 -4.85 -16.38
C ARG A 175 -6.01 -5.18 -15.05
N GLY A 176 -4.67 -5.19 -15.03
CA GLY A 176 -3.90 -5.40 -13.81
C GLY A 176 -4.17 -4.35 -12.73
N LEU A 177 -4.38 -3.08 -13.12
CA LEU A 177 -4.77 -2.01 -12.19
C LEU A 177 -6.16 -2.22 -11.60
N LEU A 178 -7.12 -2.74 -12.38
CA LEU A 178 -8.47 -3.03 -11.92
C LEU A 178 -8.51 -4.25 -11.00
N GLU A 179 -7.74 -5.30 -11.29
CA GLU A 179 -7.64 -6.54 -10.49
C GLU A 179 -6.88 -6.36 -9.17
N ALA A 180 -5.85 -5.50 -9.15
CA ALA A 180 -5.06 -5.21 -7.95
C ALA A 180 -5.79 -4.34 -6.92
N ALA A 181 -6.92 -3.75 -7.28
CA ALA A 181 -7.66 -2.85 -6.41
C ALA A 181 -8.77 -3.64 -5.68
N PRO A 182 -8.68 -3.82 -4.35
CA PRO A 182 -9.59 -4.71 -3.62
C PRO A 182 -11.05 -4.31 -3.84
N GLU A 183 -11.89 -5.28 -4.20
CA GLU A 183 -13.34 -5.09 -4.23
C GLU A 183 -13.81 -4.66 -2.84
N VAL A 184 -14.45 -3.49 -2.76
CA VAL A 184 -15.15 -3.07 -1.56
C VAL A 184 -16.39 -3.95 -1.44
N THR A 185 -16.26 -5.09 -0.76
CA THR A 185 -17.44 -5.77 -0.22
C THR A 185 -17.91 -4.94 0.98
N VAL A 186 -18.77 -3.94 0.72
CA VAL A 186 -19.48 -3.26 1.81
C VAL A 186 -20.32 -4.35 2.50
N PRO A 187 -20.11 -4.67 3.78
CA PRO A 187 -20.92 -5.66 4.45
C PRO A 187 -22.37 -5.16 4.47
N THR A 188 -23.23 -5.79 3.67
CA THR A 188 -24.67 -5.47 3.60
C THR A 188 -25.37 -6.09 4.80
N THR A 189 -25.09 -5.57 5.99
CA THR A 189 -25.81 -5.98 7.20
C THR A 189 -27.23 -5.41 7.12
N LYS A 190 -28.24 -6.24 7.44
CA LYS A 190 -29.64 -5.78 7.52
C LYS A 190 -29.87 -5.19 8.91
N ILE A 191 -30.31 -3.94 8.94
CA ILE A 191 -30.65 -3.18 10.14
C ILE A 191 -32.16 -2.94 10.13
N ASN A 192 -32.82 -3.05 11.27
CA ASN A 192 -34.25 -2.76 11.40
C ASN A 192 -34.45 -1.39 12.03
N CYS A 193 -35.33 -0.56 11.45
CA CYS A 193 -35.68 0.73 12.03
C CYS A 193 -36.37 0.55 13.39
N TRP A 194 -35.90 1.25 14.43
CA TRP A 194 -36.55 1.23 15.74
C TRP A 194 -37.98 1.77 15.70
N SER A 195 -38.25 2.77 14.84
CA SER A 195 -39.55 3.45 14.71
C SER A 195 -40.55 2.66 13.86
N CYS A 196 -40.23 2.35 12.59
CA CYS A 196 -41.18 1.72 11.67
C CYS A 196 -41.04 0.20 11.53
N LYS A 197 -40.05 -0.41 12.20
CA LYS A 197 -39.76 -1.86 12.18
C LYS A 197 -39.46 -2.47 10.81
N LYS A 198 -39.37 -1.65 9.75
CA LYS A 198 -38.94 -2.11 8.43
C LYS A 198 -37.43 -2.30 8.39
N SER A 199 -37.01 -3.33 7.66
CA SER A 199 -35.59 -3.62 7.43
C SER A 199 -35.04 -2.73 6.33
N MET A 200 -33.78 -2.34 6.49
CA MET A 200 -32.97 -1.61 5.50
C MET A 200 -31.54 -2.14 5.54
N THR A 201 -30.75 -1.88 4.50
CA THR A 201 -29.33 -2.24 4.50
C THR A 201 -28.47 -1.10 5.01
N THR A 202 -27.28 -1.40 5.56
CA THR A 202 -26.29 -0.38 5.94
C THR A 202 -25.98 0.58 4.80
N LEU A 203 -25.96 0.09 3.56
CA LEU A 203 -25.78 0.92 2.36
C LEU A 203 -26.94 1.90 2.13
N GLN A 204 -28.20 1.46 2.32
CA GLN A 204 -29.36 2.34 2.22
C GLN A 204 -29.38 3.43 3.31
N LEU A 205 -28.84 3.13 4.49
CA LEU A 205 -28.73 4.08 5.60
C LEU A 205 -27.65 5.13 5.34
N MET A 206 -26.48 4.71 4.84
CA MET A 206 -25.39 5.62 4.44
C MET A 206 -25.83 6.57 3.33
N SER A 207 -26.57 6.06 2.33
CA SER A 207 -27.12 6.89 1.25
C SER A 207 -28.25 7.83 1.70
N SER A 208 -28.77 7.65 2.91
CA SER A 208 -29.85 8.47 3.48
C SER A 208 -29.37 9.27 4.70
N ASP A 209 -28.06 9.54 4.80
CA ASP A 209 -27.42 10.32 5.87
C ASP A 209 -27.79 9.88 7.30
N GLY A 210 -27.90 8.56 7.54
CA GLY A 210 -28.24 8.03 8.87
C GLY A 210 -29.75 8.04 9.19
N ILE A 211 -30.60 8.39 8.22
CA ILE A 211 -32.05 8.48 8.39
C ILE A 211 -32.73 7.25 7.76
N CYS A 212 -33.76 6.74 8.44
CA CYS A 212 -34.58 5.65 7.90
C CYS A 212 -35.33 6.10 6.62
N PRO A 213 -35.13 5.44 5.47
CA PRO A 213 -35.75 5.83 4.20
C PRO A 213 -37.26 5.58 4.16
N HIS A 214 -37.82 4.87 5.14
CA HIS A 214 -39.24 4.52 5.18
C HIS A 214 -40.09 5.43 6.05
N CYS A 215 -39.50 6.08 7.05
CA CYS A 215 -40.25 6.88 8.03
C CYS A 215 -39.54 8.19 8.41
N ASN A 216 -38.37 8.44 7.84
CA ASN A 216 -37.57 9.64 8.05
C ASN A 216 -37.16 9.87 9.52
N ALA A 217 -37.20 8.83 10.34
CA ALA A 217 -36.67 8.84 11.70
C ALA A 217 -35.15 8.63 11.65
N GLU A 218 -34.43 9.41 12.45
CA GLU A 218 -33.01 9.24 12.69
C GLU A 218 -32.75 7.85 13.31
N ILE A 219 -31.78 7.13 12.77
CA ILE A 219 -31.34 5.85 13.32
C ILE A 219 -30.10 6.12 14.15
N ASP A 220 -30.27 6.15 15.47
CA ASP A 220 -29.11 6.07 16.36
C ASP A 220 -28.44 4.72 16.15
N THR A 221 -27.23 4.76 15.60
CA THR A 221 -26.28 3.64 15.65
C THR A 221 -25.39 3.75 16.89
N GLU A 222 -25.86 4.41 17.95
CA GLU A 222 -25.22 4.40 19.26
C GLU A 222 -25.21 2.95 19.77
N ASP A 223 -24.08 2.27 19.58
CA ASP A 223 -23.68 1.13 20.40
C ASP A 223 -23.38 1.66 21.82
N ASP A 224 -24.42 2.13 22.52
CA ASP A 224 -24.41 2.32 23.96
C ASP A 224 -24.79 0.99 24.64
N ASP A 225 -23.90 0.56 25.54
CA ASP A 225 -24.07 -0.42 26.62
C ASP A 225 -24.20 -1.93 26.24
N GLU A 226 -23.13 -2.71 26.43
CA GLU A 226 -22.77 -3.41 27.70
C GLU A 226 -21.48 -4.24 27.57
#